data_AF-A0A1I7SRT4-F1
#
_entry.id   AF-A0A1I7SRT4-F1
#
_cell.length_a   1.000
_cell.length_b   1.000
_cell.length_c   1.000
_cell.angle_alpha   90.00
_cell.angle_beta   90.00
_cell.angle_gamma   90.00
#
_symmetry.space_group_name_H-M   'P 1'
#
loop_
_entity.id
_entity.type
_entity.pdbx_description
1 polymer ?
#
loop_
_entity_poly.entity_id
_entity_poly.type
_entity_poly.pdbx_seq_one_letter_code
_entity_poly.pdbx_strand_id
1 'polypeptide(L)'
;MSRRPSSESVNSGKFSLNSFADSSTNASDFNETRTEWTSIYSAALLSFISAVQFSLYLSSMWPYMQMLDKEITENFFGLVVSAYSVGQIVAAPLFGWWSNRIKKVSPPLSVGLTMMLLGNAMYIVMAVVPIPNRILLLVGRLITGVGSGNVALLRTYASTASTTDDRSRAIAFVTCGQALGMVVGPVFQLIFTPLGFPGFELFVDKLRFNLYTAPAYLACLMNIAGMGLLRFAFVEKSVGIVTKTCQSADAESQRVEEVEVQLPKYDGCAILVCYATRFTDVFVRTNLETLGAAFAMMMFSMTEHESVAYNPAAQGVVGFLTFATYVFYIYFHLDKQ
;
A
#
# COMPACT_ATOMS: atom_id res chain seq x y z
N MET A 1 71.63 70.84 -25.51
CA MET A 1 70.44 71.70 -25.32
C MET A 1 69.26 70.92 -25.88
N SER A 2 68.27 70.40 -25.14
CA SER A 2 67.45 70.93 -24.03
C SER A 2 66.91 69.74 -23.20
N ARG A 3 67.23 69.60 -21.90
CA ARG A 3 66.34 69.75 -20.70
C ARG A 3 64.94 69.08 -20.85
N ARG A 4 64.70 67.91 -20.20
CA ARG A 4 64.17 67.61 -18.81
C ARG A 4 62.62 67.49 -18.78
N PRO A 5 61.96 66.84 -17.79
CA PRO A 5 62.38 65.83 -16.78
C PRO A 5 61.36 64.66 -16.50
N SER A 6 61.73 63.81 -15.53
CA SER A 6 60.98 62.88 -14.62
C SER A 6 59.52 63.25 -14.29
N SER A 7 58.59 62.43 -13.78
CA SER A 7 58.46 61.17 -13.03
C SER A 7 56.98 60.74 -13.20
N GLU A 8 56.49 59.52 -13.05
CA GLU A 8 56.25 58.80 -11.79
C GLU A 8 55.37 57.57 -12.11
N SER A 9 55.51 56.54 -11.28
CA SER A 9 54.97 55.19 -11.36
C SER A 9 53.48 55.05 -11.04
N VAL A 10 52.78 54.13 -11.71
CA VAL A 10 51.87 53.18 -11.02
C VAL A 10 52.02 51.78 -11.61
N ASN A 11 52.21 50.87 -10.66
CA ASN A 11 52.59 49.48 -10.70
C ASN A 11 51.40 48.58 -11.09
N SER A 12 51.49 47.80 -12.17
CA SER A 12 50.66 46.60 -12.36
C SER A 12 51.56 45.37 -12.31
N GLY A 13 51.75 44.89 -11.08
CA GLY A 13 52.57 43.73 -10.78
C GLY A 13 52.09 42.50 -11.53
N LYS A 14 53.02 41.88 -12.25
CA LYS A 14 53.02 40.44 -12.50
C LYS A 14 53.02 39.75 -11.14
N PHE A 15 51.92 39.11 -10.76
CA PHE A 15 51.89 38.21 -9.61
C PHE A 15 51.57 36.79 -10.07
N SER A 16 52.61 35.97 -9.93
CA SER A 16 52.71 34.52 -9.80
C SER A 16 51.48 33.64 -10.09
N LEU A 17 51.68 32.73 -11.05
CA LEU A 17 51.20 31.35 -10.99
C LEU A 17 51.42 30.75 -9.59
N ASN A 18 50.46 29.92 -9.14
CA ASN A 18 50.37 29.16 -7.89
C ASN A 18 49.43 29.76 -6.81
N SER A 19 48.11 29.74 -7.05
CA SER A 19 47.13 29.59 -5.96
C SER A 19 45.74 29.04 -6.37
N PHE A 20 45.58 28.50 -7.58
CA PHE A 20 44.33 27.84 -8.01
C PHE A 20 44.50 26.32 -8.16
N ALA A 21 45.28 25.75 -7.27
CA ALA A 21 45.35 24.32 -7.00
C ALA A 21 44.98 24.14 -5.52
N ASP A 22 43.70 24.34 -5.21
CA ASP A 22 43.02 23.81 -4.01
C ASP A 22 41.54 24.22 -4.04
N SER A 23 40.84 23.70 -5.04
CA SER A 23 39.40 23.46 -4.95
C SER A 23 39.03 22.33 -5.89
N SER A 24 39.72 21.19 -5.74
CA SER A 24 39.12 19.88 -5.95
C SER A 24 37.98 19.72 -4.94
N THR A 25 36.91 20.48 -5.15
CA THR A 25 35.64 20.32 -4.45
C THR A 25 35.00 19.11 -5.11
N ASN A 26 35.38 17.93 -4.61
CA ASN A 26 34.74 16.64 -4.75
C ASN A 26 33.64 16.59 -5.83
N ALA A 27 34.04 16.37 -7.08
CA ALA A 27 33.16 15.83 -8.13
C ALA A 27 32.88 14.34 -7.87
N SER A 28 32.56 13.99 -6.62
CA SER A 28 32.33 12.61 -6.14
C SER A 28 31.00 12.44 -5.39
N ASP A 29 30.08 13.40 -5.47
CA ASP A 29 28.68 13.20 -5.09
C ASP A 29 27.82 13.05 -6.37
N PHE A 30 28.20 12.09 -7.22
CA PHE A 30 27.15 11.39 -7.97
C PHE A 30 26.28 10.76 -6.88
N ASN A 31 25.12 11.34 -6.62
CA ASN A 31 24.07 10.77 -5.78
C ASN A 31 23.90 9.32 -6.25
N GLU A 32 24.56 8.36 -5.59
CA GLU A 32 24.35 6.95 -5.89
C GLU A 32 22.85 6.75 -5.79
N THR A 33 22.27 6.24 -6.86
CA THR A 33 20.87 5.86 -6.95
C THR A 33 20.61 4.71 -5.98
N ARG A 34 20.66 4.99 -4.67
CA ARG A 34 20.45 4.00 -3.62
C ARG A 34 18.96 3.91 -3.33
N THR A 35 18.51 2.68 -3.23
CA THR A 35 17.16 2.35 -2.82
C THR A 35 16.93 2.82 -1.38
N GLU A 36 15.95 3.71 -1.17
CA GLU A 36 15.57 4.18 0.17
C GLU A 36 14.68 3.12 0.86
N TRP A 37 15.33 2.14 1.50
CA TRP A 37 14.66 1.00 2.13
C TRP A 37 13.63 1.40 3.19
N THR A 38 13.84 2.52 3.90
CA THR A 38 12.89 3.04 4.90
C THR A 38 11.51 3.31 4.29
N SER A 39 11.46 3.86 3.08
CA SER A 39 10.21 4.16 2.39
C SER A 39 9.55 2.90 1.85
N ILE A 40 10.33 1.90 1.44
CA ILE A 40 9.83 0.58 1.03
C ILE A 40 9.24 -0.17 2.23
N TYR A 41 9.91 -0.18 3.38
CA TYR A 41 9.38 -0.79 4.61
C TYR A 41 8.10 -0.08 5.07
N SER A 42 8.06 1.25 4.97
CA SER A 42 6.86 2.03 5.25
C SER A 42 5.72 1.65 4.29
N ALA A 43 6.01 1.50 2.99
CA ALA A 43 5.03 1.06 2.00
C ALA A 43 4.53 -0.37 2.27
N ALA A 44 5.42 -1.27 2.69
CA ALA A 44 5.06 -2.64 3.07
C ALA A 44 4.16 -2.66 4.31
N LEU A 45 4.45 -1.83 5.31
CA LEU A 45 3.63 -1.70 6.51
C LEU A 45 2.26 -1.05 6.22
N LEU A 46 2.20 -0.07 5.32
CA LEU A 46 0.92 0.47 4.83
C LEU A 46 0.08 -0.60 4.11
N SER A 47 0.71 -1.41 3.25
CA SER A 47 0.02 -2.54 2.59
C SER A 47 -0.46 -3.60 3.58
N PHE A 48 0.33 -3.87 4.63
CA PHE A 48 -0.08 -4.74 5.74
C PHE A 48 -1.32 -4.19 6.45
N ILE A 49 -1.31 -2.90 6.82
CA ILE A 49 -2.45 -2.22 7.45
C ILE A 49 -3.71 -2.32 6.59
N SER A 50 -3.60 -2.09 5.28
CA SER A 50 -4.76 -2.20 4.37
C SER A 50 -5.28 -3.64 4.25
N ALA A 51 -4.39 -4.63 4.23
CA ALA A 51 -4.76 -6.05 4.12
C ALA A 51 -5.43 -6.60 5.38
N VAL A 52 -4.91 -6.25 6.57
CA VAL A 52 -5.53 -6.62 7.85
C VAL A 52 -6.98 -6.16 7.90
N GLN A 53 -7.26 -4.93 7.47
CA GLN A 53 -8.61 -4.38 7.46
C GLN A 53 -9.55 -5.17 6.55
N PHE A 54 -9.12 -5.48 5.32
CA PHE A 54 -9.94 -6.26 4.40
C PHE A 54 -10.31 -7.63 4.99
N SER A 55 -9.32 -8.36 5.50
CA SER A 55 -9.52 -9.71 6.06
C SER A 55 -10.35 -9.72 7.36
N LEU A 56 -10.15 -8.73 8.24
CA LEU A 56 -10.95 -8.56 9.46
C LEU A 56 -12.45 -8.51 9.18
N TYR A 57 -12.83 -7.86 8.10
CA TYR A 57 -14.23 -7.69 7.77
C TYR A 57 -14.84 -8.84 6.98
N LEU A 58 -14.07 -9.54 6.14
CA LEU A 58 -14.62 -10.71 5.46
C LEU A 58 -15.11 -11.78 6.43
N SER A 59 -14.38 -11.98 7.54
CA SER A 59 -14.73 -12.96 8.57
C SER A 59 -15.84 -12.50 9.52
N SER A 60 -15.90 -11.21 9.87
CA SER A 60 -16.83 -10.70 10.89
C SER A 60 -18.14 -10.12 10.36
N MET A 61 -18.19 -9.74 9.08
CA MET A 61 -19.32 -8.99 8.52
C MET A 61 -20.59 -9.82 8.38
N TRP A 62 -20.48 -11.09 7.96
CA TRP A 62 -21.65 -11.96 7.81
C TRP A 62 -22.40 -12.17 9.15
N PRO A 63 -21.72 -12.61 10.23
CA PRO A 63 -22.34 -12.69 11.56
C PRO A 63 -22.95 -11.38 12.03
N TYR A 64 -22.28 -10.25 11.75
CA TYR A 64 -22.79 -8.93 12.13
C TYR A 64 -24.09 -8.57 11.40
N MET A 65 -24.18 -8.85 10.10
CA MET A 65 -25.39 -8.63 9.32
C MET A 65 -26.55 -9.49 9.83
N GLN A 66 -26.30 -10.77 10.10
CA GLN A 66 -27.29 -11.68 10.71
C GLN A 66 -27.78 -11.21 12.09
N MET A 67 -26.91 -10.55 12.86
CA MET A 67 -27.27 -9.97 14.15
C MET A 67 -28.17 -8.74 14.00
N LEU A 68 -27.89 -7.87 13.03
CA LEU A 68 -28.68 -6.67 12.76
C LEU A 68 -30.07 -7.00 12.21
N ASP A 69 -30.16 -8.01 11.35
CA ASP A 69 -31.39 -8.39 10.66
C ASP A 69 -31.28 -9.83 10.16
N LYS A 70 -32.06 -10.73 10.77
CA LYS A 70 -32.08 -12.17 10.45
C LYS A 70 -32.69 -12.47 9.08
N GLU A 71 -33.37 -11.51 8.45
CA GLU A 71 -33.96 -11.68 7.11
C GLU A 71 -32.96 -11.33 5.99
N ILE A 72 -31.72 -10.96 6.34
CA ILE A 72 -30.69 -10.67 5.33
C ILE A 72 -30.29 -11.94 4.59
N THR A 73 -30.43 -11.88 3.27
CA THR A 73 -30.11 -12.96 2.34
C THR A 73 -28.62 -12.97 1.99
N GLU A 74 -28.07 -14.15 1.69
CA GLU A 74 -26.69 -14.34 1.20
C GLU A 74 -26.39 -13.51 -0.06
N ASN A 75 -27.39 -13.34 -0.93
CA ASN A 75 -27.29 -12.49 -2.13
C ASN A 75 -26.90 -11.04 -1.79
N PHE A 76 -27.45 -10.49 -0.70
CA PHE A 76 -27.14 -9.13 -0.27
C PHE A 76 -25.73 -9.04 0.30
N PHE A 77 -25.27 -10.07 1.02
CA PHE A 77 -23.86 -10.14 1.47
C PHE A 77 -22.89 -10.16 0.27
N GLY A 78 -23.18 -10.95 -0.77
CA GLY A 78 -22.40 -10.93 -2.01
C GLY A 78 -22.37 -9.55 -2.68
N LEU A 79 -23.49 -8.83 -2.68
CA LEU A 79 -23.57 -7.44 -3.18
C LEU A 79 -22.69 -6.50 -2.35
N VAL A 80 -22.70 -6.63 -1.03
CA VAL A 80 -21.87 -5.83 -0.12
C VAL A 80 -20.37 -6.10 -0.30
N VAL A 81 -19.98 -7.38 -0.42
CA VAL A 81 -18.59 -7.77 -0.68
C VAL A 81 -18.13 -7.29 -2.05
N SER A 82 -18.97 -7.38 -3.07
CA SER A 82 -18.64 -6.88 -4.41
C SER A 82 -18.54 -5.35 -4.48
N ALA A 83 -19.31 -4.61 -3.67
CA ALA A 83 -19.23 -3.14 -3.62
C ALA A 83 -17.84 -2.63 -3.22
N TYR A 84 -17.15 -3.34 -2.32
CA TYR A 84 -15.74 -3.07 -2.01
C TYR A 84 -14.85 -3.22 -3.25
N SER A 85 -15.00 -4.34 -3.97
CA SER A 85 -14.22 -4.63 -5.18
C SER A 85 -14.47 -3.62 -6.30
N VAL A 86 -15.73 -3.21 -6.49
CA VAL A 86 -16.10 -2.16 -7.46
C VAL A 86 -15.41 -0.84 -7.11
N GLY A 87 -15.45 -0.44 -5.84
CA GLY A 87 -14.74 0.76 -5.37
C GLY A 87 -13.24 0.69 -5.66
N GLN A 88 -12.62 -0.46 -5.41
CA GLN A 88 -11.19 -0.67 -5.65
C GLN A 88 -10.82 -0.63 -7.14
N ILE A 89 -11.63 -1.26 -8.00
CA ILE A 89 -11.42 -1.30 -9.45
C ILE A 89 -11.44 0.11 -10.05
N VAL A 90 -12.34 0.98 -9.58
CA VAL A 90 -12.44 2.37 -10.05
C VAL A 90 -11.33 3.24 -9.45
N ALA A 91 -11.02 3.07 -8.17
CA ALA A 91 -10.07 3.92 -7.48
C ALA A 91 -8.60 3.63 -7.83
N ALA A 92 -8.23 2.37 -8.08
CA ALA A 92 -6.86 1.99 -8.43
C ALA A 92 -6.30 2.74 -9.65
N PRO A 93 -6.97 2.78 -10.83
CA PRO A 93 -6.50 3.57 -11.96
C PRO A 93 -6.61 5.08 -11.71
N LEU A 94 -7.62 5.55 -10.97
CA LEU A 94 -7.79 6.96 -10.66
C LEU A 94 -6.65 7.49 -9.80
N PHE A 95 -6.27 6.77 -8.73
CA PHE A 95 -5.14 7.11 -7.87
C PHE A 95 -3.81 6.96 -8.61
N GLY A 96 -3.67 5.95 -9.49
CA GLY A 96 -2.51 5.81 -10.36
C GLY A 96 -2.34 7.00 -11.31
N TRP A 97 -3.40 7.41 -12.00
CA TRP A 97 -3.40 8.58 -12.88
C TRP A 97 -3.13 9.87 -12.11
N TRP A 98 -3.78 10.06 -10.96
CA TRP A 98 -3.59 11.24 -10.13
C TRP A 98 -2.15 11.34 -9.64
N SER A 99 -1.59 10.25 -9.13
CA SER A 99 -0.21 10.19 -8.67
C SER A 99 0.79 10.48 -9.79
N ASN A 100 0.59 9.90 -10.98
CA ASN A 100 1.44 10.17 -12.14
C ASN A 100 1.41 11.65 -12.54
N ARG A 101 0.24 12.30 -12.46
CA ARG A 101 0.10 13.73 -12.79
C ARG A 101 0.83 14.64 -11.82
N ILE A 102 0.73 14.35 -10.52
CA ILE A 102 1.37 15.16 -9.47
C ILE A 102 2.82 14.76 -9.19
N LYS A 103 3.29 13.67 -9.81
CA LYS A 103 4.62 13.06 -9.60
C LYS A 103 4.91 12.72 -8.13
N LYS A 104 3.85 12.51 -7.35
CA LYS A 104 3.87 12.23 -5.91
C LYS A 104 2.83 11.15 -5.59
N VAL A 105 3.13 10.25 -4.67
CA VAL A 105 2.26 9.16 -4.21
C VAL A 105 1.65 9.49 -2.84
N SER A 106 2.28 10.36 -2.04
CA SER A 106 1.82 10.66 -0.69
C SER A 106 0.40 11.27 -0.62
N PRO A 107 0.00 12.25 -1.47
CA PRO A 107 -1.34 12.83 -1.38
C PRO A 107 -2.49 11.85 -1.71
N PRO A 108 -2.42 11.05 -2.81
CA PRO A 108 -3.42 10.02 -3.07
C PRO A 108 -3.47 8.95 -1.97
N LEU A 109 -2.32 8.54 -1.43
CA LEU A 109 -2.29 7.59 -0.30
C LEU A 109 -3.03 8.13 0.93
N SER A 110 -2.80 9.39 1.29
CA SER A 110 -3.47 10.04 2.42
C SER A 110 -4.99 10.12 2.22
N VAL A 111 -5.44 10.48 1.02
CA VAL A 111 -6.87 10.49 0.69
C VAL A 111 -7.46 9.08 0.76
N GLY A 112 -6.79 8.07 0.23
CA GLY A 112 -7.27 6.69 0.32
C GLY A 112 -7.37 6.20 1.77
N LEU A 113 -6.39 6.48 2.62
CA LEU A 113 -6.43 6.14 4.05
C LEU A 113 -7.56 6.85 4.78
N THR A 114 -7.81 8.13 4.44
CA THR A 114 -8.91 8.91 5.00
C THR A 114 -10.27 8.34 4.58
N MET A 115 -10.41 7.90 3.32
CA MET A 115 -11.63 7.21 2.85
C MET A 115 -11.82 5.88 3.56
N MET A 116 -10.76 5.08 3.75
CA MET A 116 -10.84 3.85 4.55
C MET A 116 -11.29 4.14 5.99
N LEU A 117 -10.71 5.16 6.63
CA LEU A 117 -11.11 5.60 7.96
C LEU A 117 -12.59 6.00 8.02
N LEU A 118 -13.06 6.79 7.04
CA LEU A 118 -14.46 7.23 6.97
C LEU A 118 -15.41 6.04 6.80
N GLY A 119 -15.11 5.10 5.90
CA GLY A 119 -15.94 3.92 5.70
C GLY A 119 -16.00 3.01 6.94
N ASN A 120 -14.88 2.88 7.67
CA ASN A 120 -14.85 2.14 8.94
C ASN A 120 -15.58 2.89 10.07
N ALA A 121 -15.50 4.22 10.10
CA ALA A 121 -16.27 5.03 11.05
C ALA A 121 -17.79 4.92 10.80
N MET A 122 -18.23 4.88 9.54
CA MET A 122 -19.62 4.62 9.20
C MET A 122 -20.12 3.27 9.72
N TYR A 123 -19.25 2.26 9.75
CA TYR A 123 -19.56 0.95 10.31
C TYR A 123 -19.81 1.01 11.84
N ILE A 124 -19.06 1.84 12.55
CA ILE A 124 -19.26 2.09 14.00
C ILE A 124 -20.58 2.84 14.23
N VAL A 125 -20.85 3.88 13.42
CA VAL A 125 -22.07 4.70 13.53
C VAL A 125 -23.32 3.86 13.26
N MET A 126 -23.24 2.84 12.40
CA MET A 126 -24.35 1.92 12.16
C MET A 126 -24.79 1.15 13.42
N ALA A 127 -23.88 0.90 14.37
CA ALA A 127 -24.24 0.27 15.63
C ALA A 127 -25.06 1.20 16.55
N VAL A 128 -25.08 2.51 16.27
CA VAL A 128 -25.66 3.56 17.10
C VAL A 128 -26.95 4.13 16.52
N VAL A 129 -27.07 4.20 15.19
CA VAL A 129 -28.14 4.94 14.52
C VAL A 129 -29.17 3.99 13.88
N PRO A 130 -30.47 4.16 14.13
CA PRO A 130 -31.55 3.37 13.52
C PRO A 130 -31.88 3.80 12.07
N ILE A 131 -30.86 3.98 11.22
CA ILE A 131 -31.01 4.17 9.75
C ILE A 131 -31.21 2.79 9.10
N PRO A 132 -31.77 2.65 7.87
CA PRO A 132 -31.71 1.39 7.12
C PRO A 132 -30.25 0.91 6.96
N ASN A 133 -29.85 0.02 7.87
CA ASN A 133 -28.48 -0.48 8.06
C ASN A 133 -27.87 -1.05 6.78
N ARG A 134 -28.71 -1.60 5.90
CA ARG A 134 -28.32 -2.22 4.62
C ARG A 134 -27.60 -1.23 3.68
N ILE A 135 -28.17 -0.04 3.46
CA ILE A 135 -27.58 0.95 2.52
C ILE A 135 -26.31 1.57 3.12
N LEU A 136 -26.32 1.84 4.43
CA LEU A 136 -25.17 2.44 5.10
C LEU A 136 -23.95 1.49 5.06
N LEU A 137 -24.18 0.20 5.26
CA LEU A 137 -23.16 -0.83 5.14
C LEU A 137 -22.61 -0.94 3.70
N LEU A 138 -23.49 -0.90 2.70
CA LEU A 138 -23.11 -0.89 1.28
C LEU A 138 -22.22 0.32 0.93
N VAL A 139 -22.66 1.52 1.32
CA VAL A 139 -21.93 2.77 1.05
C VAL A 139 -20.60 2.78 1.81
N GLY A 140 -20.60 2.35 3.08
CA GLY A 140 -19.38 2.21 3.87
C GLY A 140 -18.38 1.28 3.19
N ARG A 141 -18.83 0.12 2.67
CA ARG A 141 -17.97 -0.79 1.91
C ARG A 141 -17.43 -0.18 0.65
N LEU A 142 -18.26 0.50 -0.12
CA LEU A 142 -17.84 1.15 -1.35
C LEU A 142 -16.77 2.22 -1.07
N ILE A 143 -16.95 3.04 -0.02
CA ILE A 143 -15.97 4.04 0.41
C ILE A 143 -14.66 3.38 0.86
N THR A 144 -14.71 2.32 1.68
CA THR A 144 -13.50 1.57 2.06
C THR A 144 -12.81 0.93 0.84
N GLY A 145 -13.59 0.47 -0.13
CA GLY A 145 -13.11 -0.08 -1.41
C GLY A 145 -12.37 0.96 -2.23
N VAL A 146 -12.93 2.16 -2.35
CA VAL A 146 -12.25 3.31 -2.98
C VAL A 146 -10.93 3.60 -2.29
N GLY A 147 -10.91 3.63 -0.96
CA GLY A 147 -9.68 3.84 -0.19
C GLY A 147 -8.63 2.73 -0.38
N SER A 148 -9.06 1.48 -0.57
CA SER A 148 -8.17 0.32 -0.80
C SER A 148 -7.40 0.37 -2.12
N GLY A 149 -7.75 1.29 -3.05
CA GLY A 149 -7.00 1.56 -4.27
C GLY A 149 -5.52 1.91 -3.99
N ASN A 150 -5.20 2.35 -2.77
CA ASN A 150 -3.85 2.60 -2.29
C ASN A 150 -2.89 1.41 -2.45
N VAL A 151 -3.37 0.18 -2.37
CA VAL A 151 -2.53 -1.03 -2.51
C VAL A 151 -1.89 -1.11 -3.91
N ALA A 152 -2.61 -0.68 -4.95
CA ALA A 152 -2.04 -0.58 -6.29
C ALA A 152 -0.95 0.49 -6.35
N LEU A 153 -1.18 1.63 -5.69
CA LEU A 153 -0.24 2.75 -5.67
C LEU A 153 1.04 2.42 -4.91
N LEU A 154 0.96 1.70 -3.78
CA LEU A 154 2.12 1.27 -3.01
C LEU A 154 3.02 0.29 -3.79
N ARG A 155 2.44 -0.60 -4.60
CA ARG A 155 3.20 -1.50 -5.48
C ARG A 155 3.90 -0.74 -6.60
N THR A 156 3.21 0.23 -7.20
CA THR A 156 3.81 1.12 -8.22
C THR A 156 4.90 2.02 -7.61
N TYR A 157 4.72 2.48 -6.38
CA TYR A 157 5.75 3.22 -5.66
C TYR A 157 6.99 2.35 -5.43
N ALA A 158 6.82 1.12 -4.92
CA ALA A 158 7.92 0.20 -4.70
C ALA A 158 8.70 -0.12 -5.99
N SER A 159 8.02 -0.19 -7.14
CA SER A 159 8.70 -0.43 -8.42
C SER A 159 9.46 0.79 -8.97
N THR A 160 9.02 2.00 -8.63
CA THR A 160 9.59 3.27 -9.16
C THR A 160 10.60 3.92 -8.21
N ALA A 161 10.54 3.62 -6.92
CA ALA A 161 11.46 4.10 -5.89
C ALA A 161 12.69 3.20 -5.69
N SER A 162 12.70 2.00 -6.29
CA SER A 162 13.81 1.05 -6.23
C SER A 162 14.68 1.08 -7.49
N THR A 163 15.95 0.69 -7.34
CA THR A 163 16.86 0.43 -8.46
C THR A 163 16.41 -0.78 -9.27
N THR A 164 16.94 -0.95 -10.49
CA THR A 164 16.68 -2.13 -11.33
C THR A 164 16.99 -3.43 -10.61
N ASP A 165 18.07 -3.43 -9.83
CA ASP A 165 18.57 -4.62 -9.14
C ASP A 165 17.73 -4.95 -7.90
N ASP A 166 17.25 -3.94 -7.17
CA ASP A 166 16.44 -4.14 -5.95
C ASP A 166 14.93 -4.19 -6.22
N ARG A 167 14.47 -3.92 -7.45
CA ARG A 167 13.05 -3.76 -7.77
C ARG A 167 12.20 -4.96 -7.39
N SER A 168 12.68 -6.16 -7.72
CA SER A 168 11.98 -7.39 -7.40
C SER A 168 11.83 -7.58 -5.89
N ARG A 169 12.86 -7.23 -5.11
CA ARG A 169 12.83 -7.27 -3.63
C ARG A 169 11.88 -6.24 -3.05
N ALA A 170 11.92 -5.01 -3.55
CA ALA A 170 11.04 -3.94 -3.09
C ALA A 170 9.57 -4.32 -3.26
N ILE A 171 9.20 -4.85 -4.44
CA ILE A 171 7.86 -5.34 -4.72
C ILE A 171 7.52 -6.56 -3.84
N ALA A 172 8.49 -7.46 -3.61
CA ALA A 172 8.32 -8.62 -2.73
C ALA A 172 8.02 -8.20 -1.28
N PHE A 173 8.70 -7.19 -0.72
CA PHE A 173 8.39 -6.67 0.62
C PHE A 173 6.96 -6.13 0.72
N VAL A 174 6.52 -5.33 -0.25
CA VAL A 174 5.15 -4.79 -0.26
C VAL A 174 4.10 -5.90 -0.37
N THR A 175 4.35 -6.88 -1.23
CA THR A 175 3.43 -8.02 -1.42
C THR A 175 3.43 -8.97 -0.22
N CYS A 176 4.58 -9.14 0.44
CA CYS A 176 4.71 -9.87 1.70
C CYS A 176 3.93 -9.20 2.82
N GLY A 177 4.04 -7.88 2.97
CA GLY A 177 3.23 -7.11 3.93
C GLY A 177 1.73 -7.32 3.71
N GLN A 178 1.28 -7.25 2.46
CA GLN A 178 -0.12 -7.53 2.11
C GLN A 178 -0.52 -8.98 2.47
N ALA A 179 0.30 -9.98 2.13
CA ALA A 179 0.02 -11.38 2.43
C ALA A 179 -0.04 -11.65 3.95
N LEU A 180 0.89 -11.08 4.72
CA LEU A 180 0.89 -11.17 6.17
C LEU A 180 -0.36 -10.53 6.78
N GLY A 181 -0.78 -9.36 6.26
CA GLY A 181 -1.98 -8.70 6.77
C GLY A 181 -3.24 -9.53 6.57
N MET A 182 -3.36 -10.21 5.43
CA MET A 182 -4.46 -11.14 5.16
C MET A 182 -4.49 -12.31 6.16
N VAL A 183 -3.34 -12.83 6.55
CA VAL A 183 -3.22 -13.98 7.47
C VAL A 183 -3.47 -13.56 8.92
N VAL A 184 -3.04 -12.36 9.30
CA VAL A 184 -3.18 -11.84 10.66
C VAL A 184 -4.60 -11.33 10.93
N GLY A 185 -5.36 -10.95 9.90
CA GLY A 185 -6.75 -10.49 10.02
C GLY A 185 -7.64 -11.39 10.89
N PRO A 186 -7.79 -12.70 10.58
CA PRO A 186 -8.61 -13.61 11.38
C PRO A 186 -8.07 -13.83 12.79
N VAL A 187 -6.76 -13.70 13.01
CA VAL A 187 -6.15 -13.81 14.35
C VAL A 187 -6.62 -12.67 15.25
N PHE A 188 -6.67 -11.44 14.75
CA PHE A 188 -7.26 -10.32 15.49
C PHE A 188 -8.74 -10.55 15.81
N GLN A 189 -9.50 -11.16 14.89
CA GLN A 189 -10.89 -11.54 15.14
C GLN A 189 -11.02 -12.56 16.28
N LEU A 190 -10.11 -13.55 16.35
CA LEU A 190 -10.08 -14.52 17.45
C LEU A 190 -9.75 -13.86 18.80
N ILE A 191 -8.82 -12.89 18.82
CA ILE A 191 -8.49 -12.11 20.03
C ILE A 191 -9.72 -11.32 20.53
N PHE A 192 -10.61 -10.90 19.64
CA PHE A 192 -11.84 -10.23 20.02
C PHE A 192 -12.96 -11.16 20.46
N THR A 193 -12.90 -12.46 20.15
CA THR A 193 -13.90 -13.46 20.55
C THR A 193 -14.25 -13.45 22.06
N PRO A 194 -13.30 -13.36 23.01
CA PRO A 194 -13.60 -13.29 24.44
C PRO A 194 -14.31 -12.01 24.90
N LEU A 195 -14.42 -10.96 24.07
CA LEU A 195 -15.22 -9.77 24.42
C LEU A 195 -16.74 -10.05 24.49
N GLY A 196 -17.20 -11.13 23.84
CA GLY A 196 -18.59 -11.56 23.88
C GLY A 196 -19.60 -10.51 23.39
N PHE A 197 -20.88 -10.85 23.56
CA PHE A 197 -22.02 -9.94 23.37
C PHE A 197 -22.79 -9.89 24.69
N PRO A 198 -23.18 -8.71 25.23
CA PRO A 198 -23.31 -7.39 24.61
C PRO A 198 -22.08 -6.46 24.69
N GLY A 199 -20.96 -6.92 25.28
CA GLY A 199 -19.72 -6.15 25.38
C GLY A 199 -19.73 -5.08 26.48
N PHE A 200 -18.83 -4.10 26.38
CA PHE A 200 -18.71 -2.96 27.31
C PHE A 200 -19.25 -1.67 26.68
N GLU A 201 -19.99 -0.88 27.46
CA GLU A 201 -20.48 0.44 27.03
C GLU A 201 -19.40 1.49 27.31
N LEU A 202 -18.82 2.04 26.24
CA LEU A 202 -17.69 2.98 26.36
C LEU A 202 -18.18 4.42 26.67
N PHE A 203 -19.39 4.77 26.23
CA PHE A 203 -20.02 6.08 26.43
C PHE A 203 -21.56 5.94 26.45
N VAL A 204 -22.16 6.33 27.58
CA VAL A 204 -23.59 6.67 27.81
C VAL A 204 -24.55 6.15 26.73
N ASP A 205 -25.01 4.91 26.89
CA ASP A 205 -26.15 4.27 26.19
C ASP A 205 -26.14 4.23 24.65
N LYS A 206 -25.06 4.66 23.97
CA LYS A 206 -25.05 4.79 22.50
C LYS A 206 -23.88 4.10 21.80
N LEU A 207 -22.67 4.08 22.38
CA LEU A 207 -21.49 3.45 21.76
C LEU A 207 -21.15 2.13 22.46
N ARG A 208 -21.58 1.02 21.85
CA ARG A 208 -21.30 -0.34 22.34
C ARG A 208 -19.98 -0.86 21.77
N PHE A 209 -19.03 -1.20 22.64
CA PHE A 209 -17.82 -1.93 22.28
C PHE A 209 -18.13 -3.43 22.42
N ASN A 210 -18.49 -4.06 21.30
CA ASN A 210 -18.87 -5.46 21.24
C ASN A 210 -17.97 -6.21 20.23
N LEU A 211 -18.09 -7.54 20.21
CA LEU A 211 -17.36 -8.42 19.27
C LEU A 211 -17.41 -7.96 17.81
N TYR A 212 -18.48 -7.28 17.40
CA TYR A 212 -18.71 -6.88 16.02
C TYR A 212 -18.26 -5.45 15.70
N THR A 213 -18.20 -4.56 16.69
CA THR A 213 -17.70 -3.19 16.54
C THR A 213 -16.20 -3.09 16.81
N ALA A 214 -15.62 -3.99 17.61
CA ALA A 214 -14.19 -4.06 17.90
C ALA A 214 -13.29 -4.11 16.64
N PRO A 215 -13.60 -4.90 15.59
CA PRO A 215 -12.83 -4.89 14.34
C PRO A 215 -12.82 -3.52 13.66
N ALA A 216 -13.92 -2.77 13.75
CA ALA A 216 -14.02 -1.44 13.15
C ALA A 216 -13.19 -0.39 13.91
N TYR A 217 -13.15 -0.46 15.25
CA TYR A 217 -12.25 0.38 16.04
C TYR A 217 -10.78 0.08 15.74
N LEU A 218 -10.41 -1.20 15.65
CA LEU A 218 -9.06 -1.60 15.27
C LEU A 218 -8.70 -1.10 13.87
N ALA A 219 -9.62 -1.23 12.90
CA ALA A 219 -9.42 -0.72 11.55
C ALA A 219 -9.24 0.82 11.53
N CYS A 220 -10.03 1.57 12.31
CA CYS A 220 -9.85 3.01 12.47
C CYS A 220 -8.48 3.35 13.07
N LEU A 221 -8.07 2.66 14.14
CA LEU A 221 -6.75 2.86 14.77
C LEU A 221 -5.61 2.58 13.79
N MET A 222 -5.72 1.48 13.03
CA MET A 222 -4.74 1.10 12.02
C MET A 222 -4.65 2.13 10.88
N ASN A 223 -5.78 2.73 10.45
CA ASN A 223 -5.75 3.82 9.46
C ASN A 223 -5.09 5.08 10.03
N ILE A 224 -5.39 5.46 11.28
CA ILE A 224 -4.75 6.61 11.94
C ILE A 224 -3.24 6.37 12.07
N ALA A 225 -2.83 5.17 12.48
CA ALA A 225 -1.43 4.77 12.53
C ALA A 225 -0.77 4.81 11.14
N GLY A 226 -1.48 4.35 10.10
CA GLY A 226 -1.04 4.43 8.70
C GLY A 226 -0.86 5.87 8.23
N MET A 227 -1.79 6.77 8.58
CA MET A 227 -1.64 8.20 8.28
C MET A 227 -0.45 8.82 9.03
N GLY A 228 -0.24 8.43 10.28
CA GLY A 228 0.95 8.82 11.05
C GLY A 228 2.25 8.33 10.39
N LEU A 229 2.30 7.06 10.02
CA LEU A 229 3.43 6.46 9.32
C LEU A 229 3.72 7.17 7.98
N LEU A 230 2.67 7.48 7.22
CA LEU A 230 2.79 8.25 5.98
C LEU A 230 3.33 9.67 6.23
N ARG A 231 3.01 10.28 7.38
CA ARG A 231 3.47 11.64 7.69
C ARG A 231 4.89 11.70 8.24
N PHE A 232 5.30 10.70 9.02
CA PHE A 232 6.57 10.71 9.77
C PHE A 232 7.68 9.85 9.14
N ALA A 233 7.35 8.67 8.60
CA ALA A 233 8.34 7.71 8.11
C ALA A 233 8.46 7.69 6.57
N PHE A 234 7.40 8.08 5.87
CA PHE A 234 7.38 8.04 4.41
C PHE A 234 8.05 9.30 3.82
N VAL A 235 9.35 9.18 3.53
CA VAL A 235 10.09 10.19 2.77
C VAL A 235 10.02 9.83 1.30
N GLU A 236 9.30 10.65 0.54
CA GLU A 236 9.09 10.39 -0.87
C GLU A 236 10.32 10.85 -1.70
N LYS A 237 11.18 9.89 -2.03
CA LYS A 237 12.32 10.08 -2.94
C LYS A 237 12.22 9.08 -4.09
N SER A 238 11.61 9.50 -5.19
CA SER A 238 11.40 8.63 -6.36
C SER A 238 12.61 8.67 -7.28
N VAL A 239 13.47 7.64 -7.20
CA VAL A 239 14.69 7.50 -8.00
C VAL A 239 14.38 7.61 -9.51
N GLY A 240 13.25 7.04 -9.97
CA GLY A 240 12.85 7.07 -11.39
C GLY A 240 12.37 8.43 -11.93
N ILE A 241 12.03 9.40 -11.06
CA ILE A 241 11.59 10.75 -11.48
C ILE A 241 12.81 11.68 -11.62
N VAL A 242 13.83 11.48 -10.79
CA VAL A 242 15.09 12.24 -10.84
C VAL A 242 15.82 11.97 -12.15
N THR A 243 15.87 10.74 -12.66
CA THR A 243 16.50 10.45 -13.96
C THR A 243 15.83 11.24 -15.10
N LYS A 244 14.50 11.30 -15.14
CA LYS A 244 13.78 12.10 -16.16
C LYS A 244 13.95 13.61 -15.98
N THR A 245 14.14 14.08 -14.74
CA THR A 245 14.25 15.51 -14.43
C THR A 245 15.69 16.03 -14.61
N CYS A 246 16.70 15.23 -14.27
CA CYS A 246 18.11 15.48 -14.58
C CYS A 246 18.34 15.45 -16.10
N GLN A 247 17.75 14.50 -16.82
CA GLN A 247 17.75 14.51 -18.29
C GLN A 247 17.17 15.81 -18.86
N SER A 248 16.13 16.39 -18.25
CA SER A 248 15.54 17.65 -18.71
C SER A 248 16.27 18.91 -18.24
N ALA A 249 17.02 18.87 -17.12
CA ALA A 249 17.78 20.02 -16.60
C ALA A 249 19.18 20.12 -17.23
N ASP A 250 19.80 18.98 -17.58
CA ASP A 250 21.07 18.93 -18.29
C ASP A 250 20.90 19.19 -19.81
N ALA A 251 19.67 19.08 -20.33
CA ALA A 251 19.34 19.34 -21.74
C ALA A 251 19.46 20.81 -22.17
N GLU A 252 19.59 21.76 -21.25
CA GLU A 252 19.69 23.19 -21.59
C GLU A 252 21.15 23.66 -21.76
N SER A 253 22.16 22.81 -21.54
CA SER A 253 23.58 23.24 -21.66
C SER A 253 24.54 22.33 -22.43
N GLN A 254 24.22 21.09 -22.81
CA GLN A 254 25.09 20.31 -23.70
C GLN A 254 24.29 19.45 -24.69
N ARG A 255 24.58 19.62 -25.99
CA ARG A 255 24.17 18.68 -27.05
C ARG A 255 24.75 17.30 -26.71
N VAL A 256 23.93 16.42 -26.14
CA VAL A 256 24.23 15.00 -26.00
C VAL A 256 23.14 14.27 -26.75
N GLU A 257 23.54 13.38 -27.66
CA GLU A 257 22.66 12.46 -28.37
C GLU A 257 21.69 11.80 -27.39
N GLU A 258 20.38 12.05 -27.59
CA GLU A 258 19.33 11.30 -26.93
C GLU A 258 19.52 9.82 -27.29
N VAL A 259 20.18 9.06 -26.42
CA VAL A 259 19.89 7.63 -26.33
C VAL A 259 18.52 7.56 -25.67
N GLU A 260 17.49 7.81 -26.49
CA GLU A 260 16.12 7.43 -26.22
C GLU A 260 16.19 5.94 -25.90
N VAL A 261 16.13 5.58 -24.61
CA VAL A 261 15.96 4.19 -24.21
C VAL A 261 14.57 3.83 -24.69
N GLN A 262 14.49 3.38 -25.95
CA GLN A 262 13.31 2.84 -26.56
C GLN A 262 12.93 1.63 -25.71
N LEU A 263 12.02 1.84 -24.77
CA LEU A 263 11.40 0.77 -24.03
C LEU A 263 10.87 -0.21 -25.08
N PRO A 264 11.28 -1.49 -25.04
CA PRO A 264 10.85 -2.46 -26.03
C PRO A 264 9.32 -2.44 -26.13
N LYS A 265 8.79 -2.54 -27.35
CA LYS A 265 7.34 -2.59 -27.58
C LYS A 265 6.74 -3.63 -26.64
N TYR A 266 5.78 -3.20 -25.83
CA TYR A 266 5.14 -4.11 -24.89
C TYR A 266 4.45 -5.23 -25.68
N ASP A 267 4.64 -6.46 -25.24
CA ASP A 267 3.93 -7.60 -25.81
C ASP A 267 2.52 -7.65 -25.20
N GLY A 268 1.52 -7.29 -26.01
CA GLY A 268 0.12 -7.30 -25.59
C GLY A 268 -0.38 -8.69 -25.19
N CYS A 269 0.13 -9.76 -25.82
CA CYS A 269 -0.21 -11.13 -25.46
C CYS A 269 0.36 -11.47 -24.09
N ALA A 270 1.61 -11.12 -23.81
CA ALA A 270 2.24 -11.35 -22.51
C ALA A 270 1.52 -10.59 -21.38
N ILE A 271 1.10 -9.34 -21.62
CA ILE A 271 0.32 -8.57 -20.64
C ILE A 271 -1.04 -9.22 -20.40
N LEU A 272 -1.73 -9.66 -21.45
CA LEU A 272 -3.04 -10.32 -21.33
C LEU A 272 -2.93 -11.62 -20.54
N VAL A 273 -1.90 -12.44 -20.80
CA VAL A 273 -1.62 -13.66 -20.03
C VAL A 273 -1.35 -13.30 -18.56
N CYS A 274 -0.51 -12.30 -18.28
CA CYS A 274 -0.24 -11.85 -16.92
C CYS A 274 -1.51 -11.40 -16.18
N TYR A 275 -2.38 -10.63 -16.84
CA TYR A 275 -3.66 -10.20 -16.25
C TYR A 275 -4.61 -11.37 -16.05
N ALA A 276 -4.70 -12.30 -17.00
CA ALA A 276 -5.52 -13.50 -16.86
C ALA A 276 -5.04 -14.36 -15.68
N THR A 277 -3.74 -14.63 -15.57
CA THR A 277 -3.17 -15.38 -14.44
C THR A 277 -3.43 -14.69 -13.10
N ARG A 278 -3.26 -13.37 -13.02
CA ARG A 278 -3.55 -12.62 -11.79
C ARG A 278 -5.03 -12.60 -11.45
N PHE A 279 -5.89 -12.48 -12.45
CA PHE A 279 -7.33 -12.58 -12.26
C PHE A 279 -7.70 -13.97 -11.72
N THR A 280 -7.19 -15.05 -12.31
CA THR A 280 -7.47 -16.42 -11.86
C THR A 280 -6.97 -16.66 -10.42
N ASP A 281 -5.76 -16.24 -10.07
CA ASP A 281 -5.23 -16.37 -8.69
C ASP A 281 -6.12 -15.64 -7.67
N VAL A 282 -6.46 -14.38 -7.93
CA VAL A 282 -7.32 -13.60 -7.02
C VAL A 282 -8.74 -14.18 -6.98
N PHE A 283 -9.28 -14.62 -8.11
CA PHE A 283 -10.61 -15.23 -8.20
C PHE A 283 -10.70 -16.53 -7.39
N VAL A 284 -9.76 -17.46 -7.57
CA VAL A 284 -9.72 -18.73 -6.83
C VAL A 284 -9.59 -18.46 -5.33
N ARG A 285 -8.69 -17.55 -4.94
CA ARG A 285 -8.49 -17.18 -3.53
C ARG A 285 -9.75 -16.63 -2.88
N THR A 286 -10.42 -15.66 -3.52
CA THR A 286 -11.65 -15.06 -2.99
C THR A 286 -12.78 -16.09 -2.89
N ASN A 287 -12.91 -16.99 -3.87
CA ASN A 287 -13.92 -18.07 -3.80
C ASN A 287 -13.63 -19.05 -2.66
N LEU A 288 -12.38 -19.47 -2.48
CA LEU A 288 -11.99 -20.35 -1.37
C LEU A 288 -12.20 -19.68 0.00
N GLU A 289 -11.91 -18.38 0.11
CA GLU A 289 -12.10 -17.64 1.36
C GLU A 289 -13.60 -17.44 1.68
N THR A 290 -14.41 -17.14 0.66
CA THR A 290 -15.86 -16.89 0.84
C THR A 290 -16.65 -18.17 1.07
N LEU A 291 -16.37 -19.21 0.30
CA LEU A 291 -17.12 -20.47 0.33
C LEU A 291 -16.46 -21.55 1.18
N GLY A 292 -15.23 -21.33 1.66
CA GLY A 292 -14.44 -22.35 2.35
C GLY A 292 -15.15 -22.95 3.56
N ALA A 293 -15.81 -22.13 4.38
CA ALA A 293 -16.58 -22.61 5.52
C ALA A 293 -17.79 -23.47 5.08
N ALA A 294 -18.55 -23.01 4.09
CA ALA A 294 -19.69 -23.76 3.55
C ALA A 294 -19.25 -25.09 2.91
N PHE A 295 -18.16 -25.09 2.14
CA PHE A 295 -17.57 -26.30 1.58
C PHE A 295 -17.08 -27.25 2.68
N ALA A 296 -16.45 -26.74 3.74
CA ALA A 296 -15.99 -27.58 4.84
C ALA A 296 -17.15 -28.28 5.55
N MET A 297 -18.23 -27.55 5.82
CA MET A 297 -19.45 -28.11 6.42
C MET A 297 -20.12 -29.14 5.51
N MET A 298 -20.24 -28.85 4.20
CA MET A 298 -20.90 -29.76 3.24
C MET A 298 -20.08 -31.00 2.89
N MET A 299 -18.77 -30.86 2.68
CA MET A 299 -17.91 -31.95 2.20
C MET A 299 -17.34 -32.82 3.33
N PHE A 300 -17.03 -32.22 4.47
CA PHE A 300 -16.43 -32.95 5.61
C PHE A 300 -17.40 -33.19 6.77
N SER A 301 -18.67 -32.81 6.62
CA SER A 301 -19.69 -32.89 7.67
C SER A 301 -19.26 -32.22 8.98
N MET A 302 -18.41 -31.20 8.89
CA MET A 302 -17.93 -30.45 10.05
C MET A 302 -19.04 -29.62 10.66
N THR A 303 -19.04 -29.50 11.99
CA THR A 303 -19.93 -28.56 12.69
C THR A 303 -19.54 -27.10 12.40
N GLU A 304 -20.46 -26.15 12.61
CA GLU A 304 -20.17 -24.72 12.45
C GLU A 304 -18.97 -24.29 13.30
N HIS A 305 -18.88 -24.79 14.54
CA HIS A 305 -17.77 -24.49 15.44
C HIS A 305 -16.44 -25.07 14.95
N GLU A 306 -16.43 -26.29 14.41
CA GLU A 306 -15.20 -26.89 13.86
C GLU A 306 -14.75 -26.19 12.59
N SER A 307 -15.66 -25.86 11.67
CA SER A 307 -15.28 -25.16 10.44
C SER A 307 -14.70 -23.77 10.72
N VAL A 308 -15.25 -23.05 11.70
CA VAL A 308 -14.74 -21.75 12.15
C VAL A 308 -13.40 -21.85 12.87
N ALA A 309 -13.03 -23.01 13.42
CA ALA A 309 -11.72 -23.23 14.04
C ALA A 309 -10.66 -23.72 13.04
N TYR A 310 -11.00 -24.68 12.18
CA TYR A 310 -10.06 -25.28 11.23
C TYR A 310 -9.72 -24.37 10.05
N ASN A 311 -10.67 -23.58 9.55
CA ASN A 311 -10.46 -22.75 8.38
C ASN A 311 -9.41 -21.64 8.63
N PRO A 312 -9.44 -20.89 9.76
CA PRO A 312 -8.36 -19.97 10.13
C PRO A 312 -7.03 -20.69 10.41
N ALA A 313 -7.05 -21.90 11.00
CA ALA A 313 -5.83 -22.67 11.24
C ALA A 313 -5.13 -23.07 9.91
N ALA A 314 -5.90 -23.53 8.93
CA ALA A 314 -5.39 -23.85 7.59
C ALA A 314 -4.84 -22.59 6.89
N GLN A 315 -5.54 -21.46 6.98
CA GLN A 315 -5.04 -20.18 6.47
C GLN A 315 -3.76 -19.72 7.18
N GLY A 316 -3.62 -20.00 8.47
CA GLY A 316 -2.40 -19.75 9.24
C GLY A 316 -1.20 -20.55 8.69
N VAL A 317 -1.39 -21.83 8.37
CA VAL A 317 -0.35 -22.67 7.75
C VAL A 317 0.05 -22.13 6.38
N VAL A 318 -0.92 -21.80 5.52
CA VAL A 318 -0.67 -21.19 4.20
C VAL A 318 0.07 -19.85 4.35
N GLY A 319 -0.30 -19.05 5.35
CA GLY A 319 0.35 -17.80 5.66
C GLY A 319 1.80 -17.95 6.08
N PHE A 320 2.08 -18.94 6.95
CA PHE A 320 3.44 -19.27 7.37
C PHE A 320 4.29 -19.75 6.19
N LEU A 321 3.77 -20.65 5.34
CA LEU A 321 4.46 -21.11 4.14
C LEU A 321 4.73 -19.96 3.16
N THR A 322 3.77 -19.05 2.99
CA THR A 322 3.91 -17.86 2.16
C THR A 322 5.01 -16.95 2.69
N PHE A 323 5.02 -16.69 4.00
CA PHE A 323 6.06 -15.90 4.64
C PHE A 323 7.44 -16.56 4.48
N ALA A 324 7.56 -17.86 4.73
CA ALA A 324 8.80 -18.61 4.55
C ALA A 324 9.31 -18.52 3.09
N THR A 325 8.41 -18.59 2.11
CA THR A 325 8.75 -18.42 0.70
C THR A 325 9.29 -17.02 0.41
N TYR A 326 8.68 -15.96 0.96
CA TYR A 326 9.20 -14.59 0.80
C TYR A 326 10.55 -14.39 1.49
N VAL A 327 10.74 -14.93 2.70
CA VAL A 327 12.03 -14.88 3.40
C VAL A 327 13.10 -15.60 2.60
N PHE A 328 12.79 -16.79 2.06
CA PHE A 328 13.70 -17.53 1.19
C PHE A 328 14.03 -16.73 -0.08
N TYR A 329 13.02 -16.17 -0.75
CA TYR A 329 13.22 -15.35 -1.95
C TYR A 329 14.14 -14.14 -1.69
N ILE A 330 13.93 -13.43 -0.57
CA ILE A 330 14.71 -12.26 -0.19
C ILE A 330 16.15 -12.67 0.21
N TYR A 331 16.30 -13.76 0.97
CA TYR A 331 17.60 -14.19 1.48
C TYR A 331 18.49 -14.78 0.37
N PHE A 332 17.93 -15.62 -0.51
CA PHE A 332 18.69 -16.35 -1.52
C PHE A 332 18.95 -15.55 -2.81
N HIS A 333 18.55 -14.28 -2.89
CA HIS A 333 18.85 -13.42 -4.04
C HIS A 333 18.40 -14.06 -5.37
N LEU A 334 17.23 -14.70 -5.38
CA LEU A 334 16.66 -15.40 -6.54
C LEU A 334 16.28 -14.47 -7.71
N ASP A 335 16.46 -13.17 -7.55
CA ASP A 335 16.33 -12.15 -8.59
C ASP A 335 17.56 -12.02 -9.49
N LYS A 336 18.73 -12.55 -9.07
CA LYS A 336 19.96 -12.56 -9.86
C LYS A 336 20.09 -13.86 -10.65
N GLN A 337 19.38 -13.96 -11.77
CA GLN A 337 19.63 -14.99 -12.81
C GLN A 337 19.73 -14.37 -14.19
#